data_AF-A0A7Y6XEZ2-F1
#
_entry.id   AF-A0A7Y6XEZ2-F1
#
_cell.length_a   1.000
_cell.length_b   1.000
_cell.length_c   1.000
_cell.angle_alpha   90.00
_cell.angle_beta   90.00
_cell.angle_gamma   90.00
#
_symmetry.space_group_name_H-M   'P 1'
#
loop_
_entity.id
_entity.type
_entity.pdbx_description
1 polymer ?
#
loop_
_entity_poly.entity_id
_entity_poly.type
_entity_poly.pdbx_seq_one_letter_code
_entity_poly.pdbx_strand_id
1 'polypeptide(L)'
;MTTAAPHNIPAPPPGCPFNAEFLPPNLRKHVDPAAPVPLRMMAAKSLVPLSPSDMLGALYMLTFDPDAAVRETAAKTSAGLPDRILGSALRDEDVQPQVLGFFLGILKEKDAYAEMLILNSNTPDDAVAAVARECSAKLAETIGQNQLRLLRHEDILRNLCSNAQAQVSLIDSVCDFAVRSGLVLADVPQMKAARVRLFGPEAAEAPPDPGPTASQVLQELGGEVADENAAPLEEGKRLTLAQRLMKMSIAEKIKLATLGNKEARTALIRETNKLVAVAVIRSPRITDGEVLSFAANRAMMDDVLRVIYSNREWTKNIKVKLALVKNPKIPLTVTMKFLNSLRDNDIKDLSRDKNVPAAVQGFAKKMLEKKSTPKKTDDK
;
A
#
# COMPACT_ATOMS: atom_id res chain seq x y z
N MET A 1 -19.92 36.11 5.01
CA MET A 1 -19.06 35.15 4.30
C MET A 1 -17.67 35.28 4.89
N THR A 2 -17.35 34.46 5.88
CA THR A 2 -16.08 34.52 6.61
C THR A 2 -15.13 33.54 5.93
N THR A 3 -14.15 34.08 5.20
CA THR A 3 -13.06 33.33 4.60
C THR A 3 -12.22 32.71 5.71
N ALA A 4 -12.32 31.39 5.89
CA ALA A 4 -11.47 30.65 6.83
C ALA A 4 -10.00 30.84 6.43
N ALA A 5 -9.18 31.30 7.38
CA ALA A 5 -7.74 31.47 7.21
C ALA A 5 -7.07 30.14 6.77
N PRO A 6 -6.00 30.19 5.97
CA PRO A 6 -5.28 28.98 5.57
C PRO A 6 -4.83 28.24 6.82
N HIS A 7 -5.24 26.97 6.95
CA HIS A 7 -4.80 26.09 8.02
C HIS A 7 -3.27 25.98 7.98
N ASN A 8 -2.59 26.71 8.86
CA ASN A 8 -1.13 26.65 8.96
C ASN A 8 -0.76 25.22 9.41
N ILE A 9 -0.26 24.40 8.48
CA ILE A 9 0.24 23.07 8.78
C ILE A 9 1.66 23.26 9.33
N PRO A 10 1.95 22.86 10.57
CA PRO A 10 3.30 22.98 11.13
C PRO A 10 4.33 22.29 10.22
N ALA A 11 5.48 22.93 10.03
CA ALA A 11 6.60 22.30 9.35
C ALA A 11 7.05 21.05 10.14
N PRO A 12 7.49 19.98 9.46
CA PRO A 12 7.98 18.79 10.15
C PRO A 12 9.22 19.12 10.98
N PRO A 13 9.39 18.51 12.18
CA PRO A 13 10.64 18.59 12.92
C PRO A 13 11.83 18.14 12.05
N PRO A 14 13.04 18.68 12.25
CA PRO A 14 14.22 18.26 11.48
C PRO A 14 14.42 16.74 11.52
N GLY A 15 14.48 16.10 10.34
CA GLY A 15 14.62 14.65 10.21
C GLY A 15 13.32 13.85 10.20
N CYS A 16 12.17 14.46 10.51
CA CYS A 16 10.87 13.80 10.43
C CYS A 16 10.38 13.75 8.96
N PRO A 17 9.97 12.59 8.43
CA PRO A 17 9.63 12.43 7.01
C PRO A 17 8.28 13.02 6.59
N PHE A 18 7.42 13.43 7.53
CA PHE A 18 6.11 14.01 7.23
C PHE A 18 5.68 15.04 8.28
N ASN A 19 4.71 15.88 7.92
CA ASN A 19 4.18 16.95 8.77
C ASN A 19 2.92 16.52 9.55
N ALA A 20 2.34 17.42 10.34
CA ALA A 20 1.16 17.14 11.16
C ALA A 20 -0.18 17.12 10.39
N GLU A 21 -0.19 16.97 9.06
CA GLU A 21 -1.42 17.04 8.24
C GLU A 21 -2.42 15.95 8.58
N PHE A 22 -1.94 14.75 8.93
CA PHE A 22 -2.78 13.62 9.35
C PHE A 22 -3.59 13.88 10.63
N LEU A 23 -3.13 14.81 11.48
CA LEU A 23 -3.84 15.16 12.69
C LEU A 23 -4.97 16.16 12.41
N PRO A 24 -6.09 16.07 13.16
CA PRO A 24 -7.12 17.11 13.17
C PRO A 24 -6.52 18.50 13.45
N PRO A 25 -6.96 19.57 12.76
CA PRO A 25 -6.34 20.90 12.87
C PRO A 25 -6.18 21.43 14.30
N ASN A 26 -7.15 21.15 15.18
CA ASN A 26 -7.14 21.56 16.58
C ASN A 26 -6.12 20.82 17.45
N LEU A 27 -5.58 19.69 16.99
CA LEU A 27 -4.65 18.84 17.73
C LEU A 27 -3.19 18.97 17.23
N ARG A 28 -2.96 19.60 16.07
CA ARG A 28 -1.61 19.78 15.47
C ARG A 28 -0.63 20.52 16.39
N LYS A 29 -1.12 21.42 17.23
CA LYS A 29 -0.34 22.16 18.24
C LYS A 29 0.42 21.26 19.23
N HIS A 30 -0.01 20.01 19.40
CA HIS A 30 0.63 19.06 20.33
C HIS A 30 1.89 18.39 19.77
N VAL A 31 2.16 18.54 18.47
CA VAL A 31 3.37 18.01 17.82
C VAL A 31 4.18 19.09 17.09
N ASP A 32 3.72 20.33 17.13
CA ASP A 32 4.37 21.49 16.50
C ASP A 32 5.61 21.90 17.30
N PRO A 33 6.83 21.86 16.73
CA PRO A 33 8.06 22.28 17.42
C PRO A 33 8.03 23.70 17.99
N ALA A 34 7.22 24.60 17.44
CA ALA A 34 7.07 25.97 17.92
C ALA A 34 6.17 26.08 19.17
N ALA A 35 5.43 25.03 19.52
CA ALA A 35 4.54 25.02 20.66
C ALA A 35 5.28 24.84 22.00
N PRO A 36 4.74 25.36 23.12
CA PRO A 36 5.35 25.19 24.44
C PRO A 36 5.61 23.72 24.80
N VAL A 37 6.77 23.43 25.38
CA VAL A 37 7.18 22.08 25.81
C VAL A 37 6.10 21.35 26.63
N PRO A 38 5.40 21.97 27.61
CA PRO A 38 4.36 21.27 28.36
C PRO A 38 3.22 20.73 27.47
N LEU A 39 2.87 21.43 26.39
CA LEU A 39 1.79 21.04 25.49
C LEU A 39 2.18 19.81 24.64
N ARG A 40 3.44 19.76 24.20
CA ARG A 40 4.00 18.63 23.44
C ARG A 40 4.25 17.42 24.33
N MET A 41 4.71 17.68 25.56
CA MET A 41 4.88 16.67 26.60
C MET A 41 3.56 15.95 26.94
N MET A 42 2.41 16.63 26.86
CA MET A 42 1.11 15.96 27.02
C MET A 42 0.87 14.89 25.95
N ALA A 43 1.21 15.16 24.68
CA ALA A 43 1.11 14.16 23.62
C ALA A 43 2.17 13.06 23.75
N ALA A 44 3.41 13.41 24.13
CA ALA A 44 4.47 12.44 24.40
C ALA A 44 4.09 11.45 25.52
N LYS A 45 3.26 11.89 26.47
CA LYS A 45 2.69 11.07 27.55
C LYS A 45 1.35 10.40 27.18
N SER A 46 0.90 10.49 25.94
CA SER A 46 -0.39 9.96 25.47
C SER A 46 -1.62 10.46 26.25
N LEU A 47 -1.57 11.70 26.74
CA LEU A 47 -2.66 12.35 27.51
C LEU A 47 -3.62 13.18 26.64
N VAL A 48 -3.35 13.28 25.34
CA VAL A 48 -4.20 14.00 24.37
C VAL A 48 -5.25 13.03 23.82
N PRO A 49 -6.53 13.44 23.69
CA PRO A 49 -7.60 12.58 23.18
C PRO A 49 -7.49 12.40 21.65
N LEU A 50 -6.49 11.63 21.24
CA LEU A 50 -6.26 11.23 19.85
C LEU A 50 -6.93 9.89 19.55
N SER A 51 -7.25 9.65 18.28
CA SER A 51 -7.57 8.29 17.84
C SER A 51 -6.33 7.40 17.99
N PRO A 52 -6.47 6.07 18.08
CA PRO A 52 -5.32 5.17 18.17
C PRO A 52 -4.30 5.40 17.05
N SER A 53 -4.75 5.52 15.79
CA SER A 53 -3.89 5.75 14.62
C SER A 53 -3.16 7.10 14.69
N ASP A 54 -3.86 8.16 15.09
CA ASP A 54 -3.26 9.49 15.28
C ASP A 54 -2.24 9.51 16.41
N MET A 55 -2.46 8.72 17.48
CA MET A 55 -1.53 8.60 18.60
C MET A 55 -0.18 8.02 18.15
N LEU A 56 -0.20 6.99 17.29
CA LEU A 56 1.03 6.39 16.73
C LEU A 56 1.83 7.43 15.92
N GLY A 57 1.15 8.16 15.03
CA GLY A 57 1.79 9.20 14.22
C GLY A 57 2.34 10.34 15.09
N ALA A 58 1.58 10.80 16.09
CA ALA A 58 2.02 11.86 17.01
C ALA A 58 3.26 11.45 17.81
N LEU A 59 3.26 10.24 18.38
CA LEU A 59 4.40 9.72 19.14
C LEU A 59 5.64 9.56 18.26
N TYR A 60 5.49 9.04 17.04
CA TYR A 60 6.58 8.96 16.09
C TYR A 60 7.18 10.34 15.78
N MET A 61 6.34 11.34 15.44
CA MET A 61 6.81 12.70 15.19
C MET A 61 7.58 13.28 16.38
N LEU A 62 7.08 13.05 17.61
CA LEU A 62 7.71 13.54 18.83
C LEU A 62 9.05 12.86 19.16
N THR A 63 9.40 11.74 18.51
CA THR A 63 10.77 11.20 18.60
C THR A 63 11.81 12.08 17.89
N PHE A 64 11.37 13.03 17.06
CA PHE A 64 12.20 14.04 16.39
C PHE A 64 12.08 15.44 17.02
N ASP A 65 11.42 15.55 18.16
CA ASP A 65 11.18 16.82 18.84
C ASP A 65 12.52 17.53 19.18
N PRO A 66 12.66 18.87 19.07
CA PRO A 66 13.89 19.56 19.47
C PRO A 66 14.24 19.39 20.95
N ASP A 67 13.25 19.20 21.84
CA ASP A 67 13.45 18.97 23.27
C ASP A 67 13.76 17.50 23.57
N ALA A 68 14.88 17.24 24.24
CA ALA A 68 15.34 15.88 24.53
C ALA A 68 14.39 15.10 25.45
N ALA A 69 13.81 15.77 26.46
CA ALA A 69 12.90 15.11 27.38
C ALA A 69 11.59 14.70 26.69
N VAL A 70 11.11 15.52 25.75
CA VAL A 70 9.95 15.15 24.90
C VAL A 70 10.28 13.93 24.04
N ARG A 71 11.44 13.89 23.38
CA ARG A 71 11.87 12.73 22.56
C ARG A 71 11.93 11.44 23.36
N GLU A 72 12.62 11.47 24.50
CA GLU A 72 12.78 10.30 25.36
C GLU A 72 11.43 9.81 25.91
N THR A 73 10.56 10.74 26.30
CA THR A 73 9.21 10.39 26.76
C THR A 73 8.39 9.76 25.64
N ALA A 74 8.41 10.32 24.43
CA ALA A 74 7.68 9.77 23.29
C ALA A 74 8.17 8.36 22.91
N ALA A 75 9.50 8.13 22.91
CA ALA A 75 10.09 6.82 22.65
C ALA A 75 9.67 5.79 23.71
N LYS A 76 9.74 6.17 24.99
CA LYS A 76 9.31 5.30 26.10
C LYS A 76 7.83 4.98 26.04
N THR A 77 6.98 5.97 25.76
CA THR A 77 5.54 5.78 25.63
C THR A 77 5.21 4.87 24.45
N SER A 78 5.90 5.01 23.31
CA SER A 78 5.70 4.18 22.12
C SER A 78 5.90 2.68 22.39
N ALA A 79 6.94 2.33 23.18
CA ALA A 79 7.23 0.94 23.55
C ALA A 79 6.21 0.33 24.55
N GLY A 80 5.52 1.20 25.30
CA GLY A 80 4.63 0.85 26.41
C GLY A 80 3.15 1.19 26.19
N LEU A 81 2.71 1.38 24.94
CA LEU A 81 1.31 1.67 24.66
C LEU A 81 0.37 0.52 25.09
N PRO A 82 -0.84 0.83 25.62
CA PRO A 82 -1.83 -0.18 25.95
C PRO A 82 -2.32 -0.97 24.73
N ASP A 83 -2.67 -2.24 24.94
CA ASP A 83 -3.15 -3.18 23.92
C ASP A 83 -4.35 -2.65 23.11
N ARG A 84 -5.24 -1.89 23.74
CA ARG A 84 -6.39 -1.28 23.08
C ARG A 84 -5.97 -0.31 21.97
N ILE A 85 -4.89 0.45 22.19
CA ILE A 85 -4.37 1.39 21.20
C ILE A 85 -3.67 0.60 20.09
N LEU A 86 -2.74 -0.28 20.47
CA LEU A 86 -1.93 -1.05 19.52
C LEU A 86 -2.80 -1.97 18.62
N GLY A 87 -3.74 -2.71 19.21
CA GLY A 87 -4.55 -3.71 18.50
C GLY A 87 -5.42 -3.13 17.38
N SER A 88 -5.80 -1.85 17.49
CA SER A 88 -6.56 -1.15 16.44
C SER A 88 -5.66 -0.39 15.48
N ALA A 89 -4.70 0.37 15.99
CA ALA A 89 -3.88 1.27 15.19
C ALA A 89 -2.89 0.55 14.27
N LEU A 90 -2.27 -0.56 14.72
CA LEU A 90 -1.25 -1.26 13.92
C LEU A 90 -1.82 -1.94 12.66
N ARG A 91 -3.14 -2.21 12.65
CA ARG A 91 -3.86 -2.80 11.52
C ARG A 91 -4.43 -1.76 10.57
N ASP A 92 -4.39 -0.49 10.95
CA ASP A 92 -4.97 0.58 10.17
C ASP A 92 -4.07 0.89 8.96
N GLU A 93 -4.63 0.80 7.76
CA GLU A 93 -3.92 1.10 6.52
C GLU A 93 -3.79 2.61 6.30
N ASP A 94 -4.49 3.45 7.07
CA ASP A 94 -4.35 4.92 6.96
C ASP A 94 -3.10 5.46 7.71
N VAL A 95 -2.43 4.63 8.53
CA VAL A 95 -1.20 5.02 9.25
C VAL A 95 -0.02 5.11 8.27
N GLN A 96 0.82 6.14 8.43
CA GLN A 96 1.96 6.37 7.54
C GLN A 96 2.94 5.18 7.58
N PRO A 97 3.51 4.77 6.43
CA PRO A 97 4.45 3.65 6.36
C PRO A 97 5.62 3.76 7.35
N GLN A 98 6.23 4.94 7.46
CA GLN A 98 7.40 5.16 8.33
C GLN A 98 7.04 4.97 9.82
N VAL A 99 5.80 5.28 10.20
CA VAL A 99 5.29 5.04 11.56
C VAL A 99 5.18 3.54 11.80
N LEU A 100 4.57 2.80 10.87
CA LEU A 100 4.46 1.34 10.98
C LEU A 100 5.84 0.66 11.04
N GLY A 101 6.80 1.12 10.24
CA GLY A 101 8.18 0.64 10.26
C GLY A 101 8.87 0.89 11.62
N PHE A 102 8.70 2.09 12.18
CA PHE A 102 9.19 2.41 13.53
C PHE A 102 8.59 1.48 14.59
N PHE A 103 7.25 1.31 14.58
CA PHE A 103 6.56 0.43 15.52
C PHE A 103 6.95 -1.04 15.33
N LEU A 104 7.26 -1.48 14.11
CA LEU A 104 7.76 -2.84 13.86
C LEU A 104 9.13 -3.04 14.49
N GLY A 105 10.03 -2.05 14.38
CA GLY A 105 11.34 -2.09 15.02
C GLY A 105 11.25 -2.20 16.54
N ILE A 106 10.39 -1.41 17.20
CA ILE A 106 10.28 -1.40 18.68
C ILE A 106 9.44 -2.56 19.23
N LEU A 107 8.52 -3.14 18.45
CA LEU A 107 7.65 -4.23 18.88
C LEU A 107 8.05 -5.60 18.29
N LYS A 108 9.23 -5.72 17.65
CA LYS A 108 9.68 -6.94 16.96
C LYS A 108 9.71 -8.19 17.84
N GLU A 109 9.95 -8.03 19.15
CA GLU A 109 9.98 -9.13 20.13
C GLU A 109 8.59 -9.55 20.63
N LYS A 110 7.55 -8.76 20.33
CA LYS A 110 6.17 -9.03 20.70
C LYS A 110 5.43 -9.59 19.49
N ASP A 111 5.52 -10.91 19.30
CA ASP A 111 4.97 -11.62 18.12
C ASP A 111 3.56 -11.19 17.72
N ALA A 112 2.65 -11.01 18.68
CA ALA A 112 1.28 -10.59 18.39
C ALA A 112 1.20 -9.23 17.67
N TYR A 113 2.06 -8.28 18.01
CA TYR A 113 2.10 -6.95 17.38
C TYR A 113 2.93 -6.94 16.11
N ALA A 114 4.06 -7.64 16.12
CA ALA A 114 4.88 -7.82 14.92
C ALA A 114 4.08 -8.48 13.79
N GLU A 115 3.26 -9.50 14.09
CA GLU A 115 2.36 -10.14 13.13
C GLU A 115 1.35 -9.16 12.53
N MET A 116 0.72 -8.31 13.36
CA MET A 116 -0.22 -7.30 12.86
C MET A 116 0.45 -6.31 11.89
N LEU A 117 1.68 -5.88 12.22
CA LEU A 117 2.46 -4.98 11.38
C LEU A 117 2.96 -5.65 10.10
N ILE A 118 3.43 -6.89 10.17
CA ILE A 118 3.83 -7.66 9.00
C ILE A 118 2.62 -7.88 8.06
N LEU A 119 1.43 -8.13 8.60
CA LEU A 119 0.21 -8.28 7.80
C LEU A 119 -0.32 -6.95 7.25
N ASN A 120 0.02 -5.82 7.86
CA ASN A 120 -0.35 -4.51 7.34
C ASN A 120 0.42 -4.24 6.04
N SER A 121 -0.33 -4.00 4.97
CA SER A 121 0.21 -3.86 3.61
C SER A 121 1.04 -2.59 3.40
N ASN A 122 0.86 -1.59 4.26
CA ASN A 122 1.60 -0.32 4.22
C ASN A 122 2.87 -0.33 5.07
N THR A 123 3.12 -1.39 5.84
CA THR A 123 4.40 -1.54 6.54
C THR A 123 5.55 -1.61 5.51
N PRO A 124 6.59 -0.79 5.68
CA PRO A 124 7.75 -0.76 4.77
C PRO A 124 8.45 -2.12 4.66
N ASP A 125 8.85 -2.49 3.45
CA ASP A 125 9.47 -3.79 3.18
C ASP A 125 10.87 -3.92 3.76
N ASP A 126 11.60 -2.81 3.87
CA ASP A 126 12.90 -2.71 4.55
C ASP A 126 12.78 -3.02 6.05
N ALA A 127 11.74 -2.49 6.70
CA ALA A 127 11.44 -2.80 8.10
C ALA A 127 11.08 -4.28 8.28
N VAL A 128 10.30 -4.85 7.36
CA VAL A 128 9.96 -6.28 7.36
C VAL A 128 11.20 -7.14 7.09
N ALA A 129 12.06 -6.73 6.17
CA ALA A 129 13.32 -7.41 5.87
C ALA A 129 14.23 -7.43 7.10
N ALA A 130 14.36 -6.31 7.82
CA ALA A 130 15.17 -6.23 9.04
C ALA A 130 14.70 -7.23 10.12
N VAL A 131 13.38 -7.39 10.28
CA VAL A 131 12.79 -8.35 11.23
C VAL A 131 12.90 -9.79 10.74
N ALA A 132 12.83 -10.04 9.43
CA ALA A 132 12.83 -11.38 8.84
C ALA A 132 14.04 -12.23 9.24
N ARG A 133 15.19 -11.61 9.56
CA ARG A 133 16.43 -12.30 9.95
C ARG A 133 16.38 -12.93 11.33
N GLU A 134 15.67 -12.31 12.28
CA GLU A 134 15.70 -12.65 13.71
C GLU A 134 14.33 -13.05 14.27
N CYS A 135 13.27 -12.94 13.47
CA CYS A 135 11.92 -13.21 13.93
C CYS A 135 11.68 -14.70 14.25
N SER A 136 10.62 -14.95 15.03
CA SER A 136 10.19 -16.31 15.37
C SER A 136 9.78 -17.13 14.13
N ALA A 137 9.75 -18.45 14.27
CA ALA A 137 9.30 -19.35 13.20
C ALA A 137 7.89 -18.99 12.68
N LYS A 138 6.99 -18.57 13.59
CA LYS A 138 5.63 -18.15 13.25
C LYS A 138 5.65 -16.89 12.37
N LEU A 139 6.43 -15.88 12.73
CA LEU A 139 6.52 -14.65 11.95
C LEU A 139 7.23 -14.89 10.61
N ALA A 140 8.23 -15.76 10.56
CA ALA A 140 8.89 -16.17 9.33
C ALA A 140 7.88 -16.77 8.33
N GLU A 141 6.99 -17.66 8.80
CA GLU A 141 5.87 -18.20 8.01
C GLU A 141 4.96 -17.08 7.47
N THR A 142 4.54 -16.14 8.33
CA THR A 142 3.70 -15.01 7.91
C THR A 142 4.38 -14.16 6.83
N ILE A 143 5.67 -13.87 6.97
CA ILE A 143 6.45 -13.12 5.98
C ILE A 143 6.57 -13.90 4.68
N GLY A 144 6.93 -15.18 4.74
CA GLY A 144 7.14 -16.05 3.58
C GLY A 144 5.86 -16.33 2.77
N GLN A 145 4.69 -16.26 3.39
CA GLN A 145 3.40 -16.35 2.69
C GLN A 145 3.07 -15.11 1.85
N ASN A 146 3.70 -13.96 2.12
CA ASN A 146 3.49 -12.75 1.35
C ASN A 146 4.37 -12.73 0.08
N GLN A 147 3.94 -13.49 -0.91
CA GLN A 147 4.58 -13.62 -2.23
C GLN A 147 4.88 -12.28 -2.91
N LEU A 148 4.01 -11.28 -2.77
CA LEU A 148 4.21 -9.98 -3.39
C LEU A 148 5.40 -9.24 -2.79
N ARG A 149 5.54 -9.26 -1.45
CA ARG A 149 6.68 -8.63 -0.76
C ARG A 149 8.00 -9.30 -1.12
N LEU A 150 8.02 -10.63 -1.18
CA LEU A 150 9.21 -11.40 -1.57
C LEU A 150 9.76 -11.01 -2.94
N LEU A 151 8.87 -10.69 -3.90
CA LEU A 151 9.28 -10.27 -5.25
C LEU A 151 9.57 -8.76 -5.35
N ARG A 152 9.01 -7.94 -4.45
CA ARG A 152 9.21 -6.49 -4.42
C ARG A 152 10.52 -6.10 -3.72
N HIS A 153 10.93 -6.84 -2.69
CA HIS A 153 12.11 -6.54 -1.88
C HIS A 153 12.93 -7.79 -1.56
N GLU A 154 14.04 -7.96 -2.28
CA GLU A 154 14.88 -9.17 -2.26
C GLU A 154 15.48 -9.47 -0.87
N ASP A 155 15.78 -8.44 -0.07
CA ASP A 155 16.36 -8.63 1.26
C ASP A 155 15.43 -9.36 2.22
N ILE A 156 14.11 -9.37 1.98
CA ILE A 156 13.19 -10.19 2.76
C ILE A 156 13.55 -11.67 2.59
N LEU A 157 13.73 -12.13 1.35
CA LEU A 157 14.10 -13.51 1.06
C LEU A 157 15.50 -13.84 1.60
N ARG A 158 16.47 -12.95 1.41
CA ARG A 158 17.85 -13.11 1.90
C ARG A 158 17.90 -13.28 3.42
N ASN A 159 17.15 -12.45 4.13
CA ASN A 159 17.09 -12.46 5.57
C ASN A 159 16.31 -13.66 6.10
N LEU A 160 15.22 -14.08 5.45
CA LEU A 160 14.56 -15.36 5.76
C LEU A 160 15.52 -16.55 5.61
N CYS A 161 16.28 -16.62 4.52
CA CYS A 161 17.26 -17.70 4.29
C CYS A 161 18.38 -17.72 5.35
N SER A 162 18.64 -16.58 5.99
CA SER A 162 19.64 -16.44 7.05
C SER A 162 19.06 -16.60 8.46
N ASN A 163 17.75 -16.80 8.60
CA ASN A 163 17.06 -16.89 9.88
C ASN A 163 17.16 -18.32 10.44
N ALA A 164 17.79 -18.46 11.60
CA ALA A 164 17.95 -19.75 12.28
C ALA A 164 16.64 -20.38 12.79
N GLN A 165 15.58 -19.58 12.96
CA GLN A 165 14.25 -20.02 13.40
C GLN A 165 13.32 -20.36 12.22
N ALA A 166 13.69 -20.03 10.98
CA ALA A 166 12.86 -20.34 9.82
C ALA A 166 12.91 -21.83 9.48
N GLN A 167 11.75 -22.43 9.20
CA GLN A 167 11.67 -23.83 8.83
C GLN A 167 12.27 -24.08 7.45
N VAL A 168 12.98 -25.20 7.28
CA VAL A 168 13.61 -25.55 5.98
C VAL A 168 12.56 -25.66 4.87
N SER A 169 11.39 -26.25 5.15
CA SER A 169 10.25 -26.36 4.23
C SER A 169 9.74 -25.00 3.73
N LEU A 170 9.70 -24.01 4.62
CA LEU A 170 9.33 -22.64 4.29
C LEU A 170 10.36 -22.02 3.34
N ILE A 171 11.65 -22.11 3.69
CA ILE A 171 12.75 -21.57 2.88
C ILE A 171 12.75 -22.20 1.49
N ASP A 172 12.58 -23.52 1.43
CA ASP A 172 12.45 -24.27 0.19
C ASP A 172 11.27 -23.78 -0.67
N SER A 173 10.10 -23.59 -0.07
CA SER A 173 8.90 -23.13 -0.77
C SER A 173 9.03 -21.69 -1.28
N VAL A 174 9.61 -20.81 -0.46
CA VAL A 174 9.86 -19.40 -0.80
C VAL A 174 10.89 -19.29 -1.93
N CYS A 175 11.99 -20.05 -1.85
CA CYS A 175 13.00 -20.06 -2.91
C CYS A 175 12.44 -20.65 -4.20
N ASP A 176 11.71 -21.78 -4.14
CA ASP A 176 11.08 -22.38 -5.32
C ASP A 176 10.13 -21.40 -6.01
N PHE A 177 9.30 -20.69 -5.22
CA PHE A 177 8.41 -19.65 -5.73
C PHE A 177 9.18 -18.49 -6.38
N ALA A 178 10.23 -18.01 -5.75
CA ALA A 178 11.05 -16.91 -6.26
C ALA A 178 11.72 -17.26 -7.59
N VAL A 179 12.31 -18.46 -7.70
CA VAL A 179 12.93 -18.93 -8.94
C VAL A 179 11.88 -19.11 -10.04
N ARG A 180 10.70 -19.70 -9.75
CA ARG A 180 9.60 -19.81 -10.74
C ARG A 180 9.09 -18.45 -11.21
N SER A 181 9.16 -17.44 -10.35
CA SER A 181 8.77 -16.06 -10.68
C SER A 181 9.86 -15.30 -11.45
N GLY A 182 11.02 -15.94 -11.66
CA GLY A 182 12.17 -15.40 -12.37
C GLY A 182 12.99 -14.40 -11.57
N LEU A 183 12.99 -14.51 -10.24
CA LEU A 183 13.91 -13.77 -9.37
C LEU A 183 15.28 -14.46 -9.36
N VAL A 184 16.35 -13.69 -9.57
CA VAL A 184 17.72 -14.21 -9.65
C VAL A 184 18.55 -13.65 -8.50
N LEU A 185 18.90 -14.52 -7.53
CA LEU A 185 19.78 -14.20 -6.40
C LEU A 185 20.94 -15.19 -6.38
N ALA A 186 21.94 -14.92 -7.21
CA ALA A 186 23.07 -15.83 -7.46
C ALA A 186 24.02 -15.99 -6.26
N ASP A 187 23.91 -15.13 -5.25
CA ASP A 187 24.73 -15.18 -4.04
C ASP A 187 24.05 -15.92 -2.88
N VAL A 188 22.76 -16.29 -3.02
CA VAL A 188 22.01 -17.04 -2.00
C VAL A 188 22.08 -18.56 -2.29
N PRO A 189 22.71 -19.38 -1.43
CA PRO A 189 22.86 -20.82 -1.67
C PRO A 189 21.52 -21.56 -1.83
N GLN A 190 20.53 -21.20 -1.03
CA GLN A 190 19.19 -21.81 -1.05
C GLN A 190 18.47 -21.54 -2.38
N MET A 191 18.70 -20.39 -3.00
CA MET A 191 18.18 -20.07 -4.34
C MET A 191 18.84 -20.90 -5.43
N LYS A 192 20.15 -21.18 -5.31
CA LYS A 192 20.84 -22.13 -6.22
C LYS A 192 20.27 -23.54 -6.07
N ALA A 193 20.06 -23.99 -4.83
CA ALA A 193 19.47 -25.31 -4.56
C ALA A 193 18.05 -25.43 -5.12
N ALA A 194 17.20 -24.42 -4.92
CA ALA A 194 15.85 -24.36 -5.50
C ALA A 194 15.88 -24.42 -7.03
N ARG A 195 16.81 -23.70 -7.64
CA ARG A 195 17.00 -23.69 -9.10
C ARG A 195 17.40 -25.06 -9.65
N VAL A 196 18.34 -25.75 -8.99
CA VAL A 196 18.70 -27.14 -9.33
C VAL A 196 17.50 -28.06 -9.18
N ARG A 197 16.73 -27.92 -8.10
CA ARG A 197 15.53 -28.74 -7.83
C ARG A 197 14.45 -28.57 -8.90
N LEU A 198 14.27 -27.35 -9.42
CA LEU A 198 13.21 -27.02 -10.37
C LEU A 198 13.59 -27.27 -11.83
N PHE A 199 14.84 -26.98 -12.20
CA PHE A 199 15.29 -26.95 -13.60
C PHE A 199 16.43 -27.93 -13.90
N GLY A 200 16.88 -28.70 -12.91
CA GLY A 200 18.03 -29.59 -13.03
C GLY A 200 19.39 -28.89 -12.82
N PRO A 201 20.47 -29.68 -12.73
CA PRO A 201 21.81 -29.16 -12.40
C PRO A 201 22.39 -28.23 -13.49
N GLU A 202 22.15 -28.51 -14.77
CA GLU A 202 22.64 -27.71 -15.90
C GLU A 202 22.11 -26.27 -15.88
N ALA A 203 20.89 -26.08 -15.38
CA ALA A 203 20.28 -24.76 -15.26
C ALA A 203 20.93 -23.89 -14.19
N ALA A 204 21.70 -24.44 -13.24
CA ALA A 204 22.39 -23.65 -12.21
C ALA A 204 23.64 -22.94 -12.73
N GLU A 205 24.28 -23.49 -13.76
CA GLU A 205 25.51 -22.95 -14.36
C GLU A 205 25.23 -21.85 -15.39
N ALA A 206 24.13 -21.97 -16.15
CA ALA A 206 23.68 -20.97 -17.11
C ALA A 206 22.26 -20.48 -16.76
N PRO A 207 22.13 -19.33 -16.07
CA PRO A 207 20.85 -18.65 -15.96
C PRO A 207 20.20 -18.47 -17.33
N PRO A 208 18.92 -18.86 -17.56
CA PRO A 208 18.24 -18.48 -18.79
C PRO A 208 18.30 -16.96 -18.84
N ASP A 209 18.50 -16.43 -20.05
CA ASP A 209 18.55 -14.99 -20.29
C ASP A 209 17.38 -14.34 -19.55
N PRO A 210 17.64 -13.53 -18.50
CA PRO A 210 16.59 -13.03 -17.60
C PRO A 210 15.62 -12.07 -18.30
N GLY A 211 15.81 -11.83 -19.59
CA GLY A 211 15.09 -10.83 -20.34
C GLY A 211 15.49 -9.43 -19.89
N PRO A 212 14.79 -8.39 -20.37
CA PRO A 212 15.08 -7.03 -19.94
C PRO A 212 14.73 -6.87 -18.45
N THR A 213 15.65 -6.29 -17.67
CA THR A 213 15.40 -6.01 -16.26
C THR A 213 14.54 -4.75 -16.11
N ALA A 214 13.83 -4.62 -14.98
CA ALA A 214 13.09 -3.42 -14.64
C ALA A 214 13.99 -2.19 -14.67
N SER A 215 15.21 -2.29 -14.14
CA SER A 215 16.19 -1.20 -14.13
C SER A 215 16.57 -0.76 -15.55
N GLN A 216 16.80 -1.70 -16.47
CA GLN A 216 17.08 -1.39 -17.89
C GLN A 216 15.88 -0.67 -18.54
N VAL A 217 14.67 -1.19 -18.35
CA VAL A 217 13.45 -0.58 -18.90
C VAL A 217 13.23 0.82 -18.31
N LEU A 218 13.48 1.02 -17.02
CA LEU A 218 13.36 2.32 -16.35
C LEU A 218 14.38 3.34 -16.89
N GLN A 219 15.63 2.93 -17.10
CA GLN A 219 16.68 3.81 -17.62
C GLN A 219 16.33 4.31 -19.02
N GLU A 220 15.76 3.46 -19.85
CA GLU A 220 15.36 3.82 -21.22
C GLU A 220 14.09 4.68 -21.26
N LEU A 221 13.13 4.41 -20.37
CA LEU A 221 11.92 5.25 -20.23
C LEU A 221 12.21 6.60 -19.54
N GLY A 222 13.28 6.68 -18.76
CA GLY A 222 13.75 7.90 -18.09
C GLY A 222 14.75 8.73 -18.91
N GLY A 223 15.18 8.22 -20.07
CA GLY A 223 16.15 8.88 -20.96
C GLY A 223 15.61 10.07 -21.76
N GLU A 224 14.37 10.52 -21.51
CA GLU A 224 13.79 11.70 -22.16
C GLU A 224 13.97 13.00 -21.36
N VAL A 225 14.90 13.02 -20.38
CA VAL A 225 15.29 14.26 -19.68
C VAL A 225 16.81 14.42 -19.67
N ALA A 226 17.44 14.45 -20.85
CA ALA A 226 18.69 15.18 -21.11
C ALA A 226 19.01 15.18 -22.62
N ASP A 227 19.14 16.39 -23.16
CA ASP A 227 19.77 16.76 -24.43
C ASP A 227 18.88 16.85 -25.68
N GLU A 228 18.39 18.07 -25.96
CA GLU A 228 17.74 18.47 -27.23
C GLU A 228 18.73 18.47 -28.43
N ASN A 229 19.99 18.05 -28.25
CA ASN A 229 20.96 17.85 -29.33
C ASN A 229 21.50 16.40 -29.45
N ALA A 230 20.85 15.41 -28.83
CA ALA A 230 21.22 14.01 -29.07
C ALA A 230 20.76 13.55 -30.47
N ALA A 231 21.71 13.08 -31.29
CA ALA A 231 21.48 12.59 -32.65
C ALA A 231 20.33 11.56 -32.73
N PRO A 232 19.59 11.47 -33.85
CA PRO A 232 18.46 10.55 -33.98
C PRO A 232 18.95 9.11 -33.78
N LEU A 233 18.55 8.48 -32.67
CA LEU A 233 18.78 7.06 -32.49
C LEU A 233 17.88 6.27 -33.45
N GLU A 234 18.53 5.54 -34.36
CA GLU A 234 18.00 4.56 -35.32
C GLU A 234 16.71 3.86 -34.86
N GLU A 235 15.64 4.12 -35.61
CA GLU A 235 14.23 3.77 -35.34
C GLU A 235 13.91 2.26 -35.50
N GLY A 236 14.91 1.43 -35.83
CA GLY A 236 14.71 0.02 -36.22
C GLY A 236 14.88 -1.04 -35.11
N LYS A 237 15.30 -0.69 -33.89
CA LYS A 237 15.61 -1.69 -32.82
C LYS A 237 14.96 -1.44 -31.46
N ARG A 238 14.04 -0.49 -31.32
CA ARG A 238 13.27 -0.34 -30.08
C ARG A 238 12.14 -1.35 -30.05
N LEU A 239 12.34 -2.49 -29.36
CA LEU A 239 11.20 -3.31 -28.92
C LEU A 239 10.23 -2.39 -28.19
N THR A 240 8.96 -2.39 -28.61
CA THR A 240 7.92 -1.59 -27.94
C THR A 240 7.83 -1.98 -26.47
N LEU A 241 7.39 -1.06 -25.60
CA LEU A 241 7.18 -1.35 -24.17
C LEU A 241 6.40 -2.66 -23.98
N ALA A 242 5.34 -2.88 -24.78
CA ALA A 242 4.55 -4.10 -24.78
C ALA A 242 5.37 -5.36 -25.11
N GLN A 243 6.24 -5.32 -26.14
CA GLN A 243 7.11 -6.44 -26.50
C GLN A 243 8.16 -6.75 -25.43
N ARG A 244 8.65 -5.73 -24.70
CA ARG A 244 9.58 -5.93 -23.59
C ARG A 244 8.88 -6.53 -22.39
N LEU A 245 7.72 -5.98 -22.01
CA LEU A 245 6.91 -6.53 -20.94
C LEU A 245 6.60 -8.02 -21.18
N MET A 246 6.31 -8.43 -22.42
CA MET A 246 6.12 -9.85 -22.74
C MET A 246 7.34 -10.74 -22.45
N LYS A 247 8.56 -10.19 -22.55
CA LYS A 247 9.82 -10.91 -22.28
C LYS A 247 10.32 -10.79 -20.83
N MET A 248 9.75 -9.90 -20.02
CA MET A 248 10.14 -9.72 -18.62
C MET A 248 9.62 -10.86 -17.73
N SER A 249 10.40 -11.22 -16.72
CA SER A 249 9.94 -12.10 -15.65
C SER A 249 8.86 -11.44 -14.78
N ILE A 250 8.12 -12.24 -14.00
CA ILE A 250 7.09 -11.73 -13.08
C ILE A 250 7.74 -10.82 -12.02
N ALA A 251 8.90 -11.22 -11.48
CA ALA A 251 9.64 -10.42 -10.51
C ALA A 251 10.01 -9.04 -11.06
N GLU A 252 10.55 -8.99 -12.29
CA GLU A 252 10.92 -7.72 -12.92
C GLU A 252 9.69 -6.87 -13.27
N LYS A 253 8.56 -7.49 -13.67
CA LYS A 253 7.29 -6.76 -13.83
C LYS A 253 6.80 -6.14 -12.53
N ILE A 254 6.92 -6.83 -11.39
CA ILE A 254 6.52 -6.30 -10.07
C ILE A 254 7.42 -5.14 -9.64
N LYS A 255 8.74 -5.25 -9.87
CA LYS A 255 9.67 -4.13 -9.64
C LYS A 255 9.32 -2.93 -10.51
N LEU A 256 9.06 -3.16 -11.81
CA LEU A 256 8.65 -2.11 -12.74
C LEU A 256 7.28 -1.52 -12.39
N ALA A 257 6.33 -2.30 -11.87
CA ALA A 257 5.06 -1.79 -11.37
C ALA A 257 5.23 -0.83 -10.19
N THR A 258 6.21 -1.11 -9.32
CA THR A 258 6.49 -0.32 -8.12
C THR A 258 7.25 0.97 -8.45
N LEU A 259 8.31 0.88 -9.26
CA LEU A 259 9.24 1.97 -9.56
C LEU A 259 8.92 2.72 -10.87
N GLY A 260 8.11 2.12 -11.75
CA GLY A 260 7.79 2.59 -13.09
C GLY A 260 7.04 3.90 -13.18
N ASN A 261 7.10 4.49 -14.38
CA ASN A 261 6.29 5.63 -14.78
C ASN A 261 4.82 5.20 -15.01
N LYS A 262 3.97 6.19 -15.29
CA LYS A 262 2.53 5.98 -15.53
C LYS A 262 2.24 5.04 -16.71
N GLU A 263 3.07 5.07 -17.76
CA GLU A 263 2.90 4.23 -18.94
C GLU A 263 3.13 2.76 -18.63
N ALA A 264 4.24 2.45 -17.93
CA ALA A 264 4.54 1.10 -17.47
C ALA A 264 3.38 0.55 -16.61
N ARG A 265 2.86 1.33 -15.67
CA ARG A 265 1.71 0.94 -14.84
C ARG A 265 0.44 0.70 -15.65
N THR A 266 0.14 1.57 -16.61
CA THR A 266 -1.04 1.44 -17.48
C THR A 266 -0.99 0.18 -18.34
N ALA A 267 0.21 -0.24 -18.75
CA ALA A 267 0.40 -1.50 -19.46
C ALA A 267 0.30 -2.71 -18.50
N LEU A 268 0.99 -2.65 -17.36
CA LEU A 268 1.08 -3.75 -16.38
C LEU A 268 -0.24 -4.03 -15.64
N ILE A 269 -1.14 -3.06 -15.46
CA ILE A 269 -2.43 -3.29 -14.78
C ILE A 269 -3.34 -4.30 -15.53
N ARG A 270 -3.09 -4.52 -16.83
CA ARG A 270 -3.83 -5.46 -17.67
C ARG A 270 -3.20 -6.85 -17.71
N GLU A 271 -2.12 -7.07 -16.97
CA GLU A 271 -1.48 -8.37 -16.89
C GLU A 271 -2.42 -9.47 -16.38
N THR A 272 -2.21 -10.68 -16.90
CA THR A 272 -2.97 -11.85 -16.47
C THR A 272 -2.57 -12.30 -15.07
N ASN A 273 -1.32 -12.05 -14.69
CA ASN A 273 -0.83 -12.37 -13.36
C ASN A 273 -1.34 -11.34 -12.32
N LYS A 274 -2.12 -11.84 -11.36
CA LYS A 274 -2.70 -11.02 -10.27
C LYS A 274 -1.65 -10.28 -9.44
N LEU A 275 -0.48 -10.86 -9.18
CA LEU A 275 0.56 -10.23 -8.35
C LEU A 275 1.08 -8.96 -9.02
N VAL A 276 1.23 -8.98 -10.35
CA VAL A 276 1.66 -7.82 -11.12
C VAL A 276 0.59 -6.73 -11.09
N ALA A 277 -0.68 -7.07 -11.36
CA ALA A 277 -1.77 -6.10 -11.32
C ALA A 277 -1.96 -5.47 -9.93
N VAL A 278 -1.86 -6.28 -8.87
CA VAL A 278 -1.93 -5.80 -7.48
C VAL A 278 -0.71 -4.94 -7.12
N ALA A 279 0.48 -5.26 -7.64
CA ALA A 279 1.68 -4.42 -7.46
C ALA A 279 1.48 -3.02 -8.06
N VAL A 280 0.83 -2.93 -9.23
CA VAL A 280 0.56 -1.65 -9.89
C VAL A 280 -0.36 -0.75 -9.05
N ILE A 281 -1.50 -1.27 -8.59
CA ILE A 281 -2.45 -0.47 -7.81
C ILE A 281 -1.90 -0.07 -6.44
N ARG A 282 -0.97 -0.87 -5.89
CA ARG A 282 -0.26 -0.58 -4.64
C ARG A 282 1.04 0.22 -4.84
N SER A 283 1.30 0.71 -6.05
CA SER A 283 2.48 1.54 -6.32
C SER A 283 2.41 2.84 -5.52
N PRO A 284 3.51 3.27 -4.86
CA PRO A 284 3.54 4.55 -4.15
C PRO A 284 3.41 5.75 -5.10
N ARG A 285 3.58 5.55 -6.42
CA ARG A 285 3.48 6.59 -7.46
C ARG A 285 2.12 6.61 -8.16
N ILE A 286 1.14 5.84 -7.68
CA ILE A 286 -0.20 5.80 -8.26
C ILE A 286 -0.92 7.13 -8.07
N THR A 287 -1.63 7.58 -9.09
CA THR A 287 -2.40 8.83 -9.05
C THR A 287 -3.91 8.57 -8.92
N ASP A 288 -4.65 9.51 -8.33
CA ASP A 288 -6.12 9.43 -8.23
C ASP A 288 -6.80 9.27 -9.60
N GLY A 289 -6.22 9.86 -10.65
CA GLY A 289 -6.70 9.72 -12.02
C GLY A 289 -6.58 8.29 -12.55
N GLU A 290 -5.47 7.61 -12.25
CA GLU A 290 -5.29 6.18 -12.57
C GLU A 290 -6.28 5.33 -11.78
N VAL A 291 -6.42 5.57 -10.47
CA VAL A 291 -7.37 4.84 -9.61
C VAL A 291 -8.80 4.95 -10.13
N LEU A 292 -9.23 6.15 -10.51
CA LEU A 292 -10.56 6.37 -11.09
C LEU A 292 -10.75 5.61 -12.40
N SER A 293 -9.75 5.64 -13.28
CA SER A 293 -9.77 4.91 -14.55
C SER A 293 -9.86 3.40 -14.33
N PHE A 294 -9.13 2.86 -13.36
CA PHE A 294 -9.17 1.45 -13.00
C PHE A 294 -10.51 1.06 -12.37
N ALA A 295 -11.04 1.86 -11.44
CA ALA A 295 -12.35 1.61 -10.83
C ALA A 295 -13.48 1.55 -11.86
N ALA A 296 -13.45 2.41 -12.88
CA ALA A 296 -14.45 2.47 -13.94
C ALA A 296 -14.36 1.30 -14.94
N ASN A 297 -13.24 0.59 -14.99
CA ASN A 297 -12.98 -0.44 -15.99
C ASN A 297 -13.58 -1.80 -15.56
N ARG A 298 -14.53 -2.28 -16.35
CA ARG A 298 -15.26 -3.54 -16.10
C ARG A 298 -14.41 -4.80 -16.31
N ALA A 299 -13.35 -4.70 -17.12
CA ALA A 299 -12.43 -5.80 -17.37
C ALA A 299 -11.43 -5.98 -16.22
N MET A 300 -11.35 -5.06 -15.26
CA MET A 300 -10.36 -5.13 -14.17
C MET A 300 -10.55 -6.35 -13.27
N MET A 301 -9.44 -6.80 -12.72
CA MET A 301 -9.39 -7.95 -11.82
C MET A 301 -10.02 -7.62 -10.47
N ASP A 302 -10.70 -8.59 -9.85
CA ASP A 302 -11.40 -8.40 -8.58
C ASP A 302 -10.46 -7.99 -7.45
N ASP A 303 -9.22 -8.51 -7.45
CA ASP A 303 -8.18 -8.16 -6.47
C ASP A 303 -7.78 -6.68 -6.54
N VAL A 304 -7.66 -6.12 -7.74
CA VAL A 304 -7.37 -4.69 -7.93
C VAL A 304 -8.52 -3.85 -7.39
N LEU A 305 -9.76 -4.21 -7.77
CA LEU A 305 -10.95 -3.51 -7.29
C LEU A 305 -11.09 -3.60 -5.77
N ARG A 306 -10.71 -4.72 -5.17
CA ARG A 306 -10.67 -4.93 -3.71
C ARG A 306 -9.73 -3.99 -3.01
N VAL A 307 -8.52 -3.79 -3.54
CA VAL A 307 -7.61 -2.77 -3.01
C VAL A 307 -8.27 -1.39 -3.10
N ILE A 308 -8.94 -1.09 -4.22
CA ILE A 308 -9.56 0.22 -4.41
C ILE A 308 -10.69 0.49 -3.41
N TYR A 309 -11.66 -0.42 -3.26
CA TYR A 309 -12.82 -0.18 -2.40
C TYR A 309 -12.52 -0.32 -0.89
N SER A 310 -11.40 -0.94 -0.53
CA SER A 310 -10.97 -1.06 0.88
C SER A 310 -10.24 0.19 1.35
N ASN A 311 -9.65 0.96 0.42
CA ASN A 311 -8.94 2.19 0.73
C ASN A 311 -9.92 3.34 1.05
N ARG A 312 -9.77 3.94 2.24
CA ARG A 312 -10.66 5.00 2.72
C ARG A 312 -10.43 6.33 1.99
N GLU A 313 -9.19 6.68 1.69
CA GLU A 313 -8.86 7.90 0.96
C GLU A 313 -9.50 7.92 -0.43
N TRP A 314 -9.37 6.84 -1.18
CA TRP A 314 -9.99 6.77 -2.51
C TRP A 314 -11.52 6.71 -2.46
N THR A 315 -12.10 6.08 -1.43
CA THR A 315 -13.56 6.01 -1.29
C THR A 315 -14.21 7.29 -0.73
N LYS A 316 -13.43 8.24 -0.19
CA LYS A 316 -13.89 9.62 0.07
C LYS A 316 -14.22 10.34 -1.24
N ASN A 317 -13.48 10.06 -2.31
CA ASN A 317 -13.73 10.65 -3.62
C ASN A 317 -15.02 10.10 -4.23
N ILE A 318 -16.03 10.97 -4.40
CA ILE A 318 -17.33 10.59 -4.96
C ILE A 318 -17.21 10.03 -6.38
N LYS A 319 -16.27 10.51 -7.21
CA LYS A 319 -16.10 9.99 -8.57
C LYS A 319 -15.67 8.53 -8.55
N VAL A 320 -14.73 8.17 -7.68
CA VAL A 320 -14.25 6.79 -7.51
C VAL A 320 -15.38 5.92 -6.96
N LYS A 321 -16.11 6.40 -5.94
CA LYS A 321 -17.26 5.70 -5.37
C LYS A 321 -18.33 5.39 -6.41
N LEU A 322 -18.68 6.37 -7.25
CA LEU A 322 -19.62 6.18 -8.36
C LEU A 322 -19.10 5.17 -9.36
N ALA A 323 -17.82 5.25 -9.76
CA ALA A 323 -17.22 4.29 -10.67
C ALA A 323 -17.30 2.85 -10.13
N LEU A 324 -17.01 2.65 -8.84
CA LEU A 324 -17.13 1.35 -8.17
C LEU A 324 -18.58 0.84 -8.14
N VAL A 325 -19.55 1.68 -7.77
CA VAL A 325 -20.98 1.29 -7.73
C VAL A 325 -21.49 0.85 -9.11
N LYS A 326 -20.97 1.45 -10.19
CA LYS A 326 -21.32 1.08 -11.57
C LYS A 326 -20.63 -0.21 -12.05
N ASN A 327 -19.66 -0.75 -11.32
CA ASN A 327 -18.86 -1.89 -11.76
C ASN A 327 -19.50 -3.23 -11.30
N PRO A 328 -19.82 -4.15 -12.23
CA PRO A 328 -20.52 -5.40 -11.90
C PRO A 328 -19.72 -6.38 -11.03
N LYS A 329 -18.40 -6.22 -10.97
CA LYS A 329 -17.50 -7.08 -10.20
C LYS A 329 -17.44 -6.73 -8.71
N ILE A 330 -18.01 -5.60 -8.31
CA ILE A 330 -18.03 -5.19 -6.91
C ILE A 330 -19.10 -5.98 -6.15
N PRO A 331 -18.73 -6.62 -5.01
CA PRO A 331 -19.70 -7.32 -4.18
C PRO A 331 -20.86 -6.42 -3.76
N LEU A 332 -22.08 -6.94 -3.82
CA LEU A 332 -23.30 -6.17 -3.52
C LEU A 332 -23.26 -5.52 -2.12
N THR A 333 -22.65 -6.18 -1.14
CA THR A 333 -22.48 -5.66 0.22
C THR A 333 -21.74 -4.32 0.24
N VAL A 334 -20.67 -4.19 -0.54
CA VAL A 334 -19.87 -2.98 -0.68
C VAL A 334 -20.66 -1.92 -1.45
N THR A 335 -21.30 -2.32 -2.54
CA THR A 335 -22.12 -1.42 -3.37
C THR A 335 -23.26 -0.78 -2.56
N MET A 336 -23.93 -1.54 -1.70
CA MET A 336 -24.98 -1.04 -0.81
C MET A 336 -24.47 0.00 0.19
N LYS A 337 -23.31 -0.28 0.82
CA LYS A 337 -22.67 0.66 1.74
C LYS A 337 -22.38 1.99 1.05
N PHE A 338 -21.91 1.95 -0.19
CA PHE A 338 -21.63 3.15 -0.96
C PHE A 338 -22.90 3.88 -1.40
N LEU A 339 -23.92 3.17 -1.90
CA LEU A 339 -25.22 3.74 -2.29
C LEU A 339 -25.85 4.55 -1.15
N ASN A 340 -25.83 4.04 0.08
CA ASN A 340 -26.37 4.73 1.25
C ASN A 340 -25.63 6.04 1.60
N SER A 341 -24.44 6.24 1.06
CA SER A 341 -23.63 7.47 1.27
C SER A 341 -23.69 8.45 0.10
N LEU A 342 -24.39 8.11 -0.99
CA LEU A 342 -24.52 8.97 -2.17
C LEU A 342 -25.62 10.04 -1.99
N ARG A 343 -25.51 11.12 -2.77
CA ARG A 343 -26.52 12.20 -2.79
C ARG A 343 -27.71 11.79 -3.66
N ASP A 344 -28.84 12.45 -3.46
CA ASP A 344 -30.09 12.12 -4.15
C ASP A 344 -30.00 12.30 -5.68
N ASN A 345 -29.23 13.28 -6.15
CA ASN A 345 -28.98 13.47 -7.58
C ASN A 345 -28.24 12.27 -8.17
N ASP A 346 -27.20 11.79 -7.50
CA ASP A 346 -26.42 10.62 -7.93
C ASP A 346 -27.29 9.36 -7.96
N ILE A 347 -28.15 9.16 -6.95
CA ILE A 347 -29.10 8.03 -6.89
C ILE A 347 -30.11 8.11 -8.03
N LYS A 348 -30.63 9.32 -8.34
CA LYS A 348 -31.53 9.55 -9.47
C LYS A 348 -30.87 9.20 -10.80
N ASP A 349 -29.61 9.58 -10.98
CA ASP A 349 -28.86 9.26 -12.20
C ASP A 349 -28.62 7.75 -12.32
N LEU A 350 -28.22 7.08 -11.23
CA LEU A 350 -28.07 5.63 -11.19
C LEU A 350 -29.37 4.87 -11.48
N SER A 351 -30.52 5.40 -11.05
CA SER A 351 -31.83 4.76 -11.31
C SER A 351 -32.23 4.76 -12.80
N ARG A 352 -31.68 5.69 -13.57
CA ARG A 352 -31.97 5.91 -15.01
C ARG A 352 -30.89 5.33 -15.92
N ASP A 353 -29.68 5.17 -15.40
CA ASP A 353 -28.53 4.66 -16.14
C ASP A 353 -28.73 3.18 -16.51
N LYS A 354 -28.72 2.87 -17.81
CA LYS A 354 -28.84 1.48 -18.33
C LYS A 354 -27.52 0.72 -18.29
N ASN A 355 -26.41 1.43 -18.08
CA ASN A 355 -25.08 0.84 -18.04
C ASN A 355 -24.72 0.26 -16.67
N VAL A 356 -25.55 0.41 -15.65
CA VAL A 356 -25.28 -0.11 -14.29
C VAL A 356 -25.89 -1.50 -14.09
N PRO A 357 -25.35 -2.32 -13.16
CA PRO A 357 -25.92 -3.62 -12.86
C PRO A 357 -27.40 -3.52 -12.44
N ALA A 358 -28.25 -4.42 -12.95
CA ALA A 358 -29.71 -4.35 -12.73
C ALA A 358 -30.10 -4.31 -11.24
N ALA A 359 -29.35 -5.02 -10.38
CA ALA A 359 -29.53 -4.96 -8.94
C ALA A 359 -29.36 -3.53 -8.39
N VAL A 360 -28.28 -2.85 -8.78
CA VAL A 360 -27.97 -1.46 -8.37
C VAL A 360 -29.07 -0.52 -8.85
N GLN A 361 -29.50 -0.65 -10.10
CA GLN A 361 -30.59 0.17 -10.66
C GLN A 361 -31.90 -0.03 -9.88
N GLY A 362 -32.25 -1.29 -9.57
CA GLY A 362 -33.44 -1.63 -8.80
C GLY A 362 -33.40 -1.07 -7.37
N PHE A 363 -32.24 -1.13 -6.71
CA PHE A 363 -32.08 -0.55 -5.37
C PHE A 363 -32.17 0.97 -5.38
N ALA A 364 -31.56 1.63 -6.37
CA ALA A 364 -31.67 3.08 -6.53
C ALA A 364 -33.13 3.53 -6.72
N LYS A 365 -33.92 2.80 -7.55
CA LYS A 365 -35.36 3.07 -7.73
C LYS A 365 -36.14 2.94 -6.41
N LYS A 366 -35.94 1.83 -5.68
CA LYS A 366 -36.59 1.61 -4.38
C LYS A 366 -36.24 2.69 -3.35
N MET A 367 -35.01 3.20 -3.34
CA MET A 367 -34.60 4.29 -2.45
C MET A 367 -35.30 5.61 -2.79
N LEU A 368 -35.49 5.92 -4.08
CA LEU A 368 -36.23 7.10 -4.52
C LEU A 368 -37.72 6.98 -4.20
N GLU A 369 -38.31 5.80 -4.40
CA GLU A 369 -39.72 5.52 -4.07
C GLU A 369 -39.99 5.72 -2.57
N LYS A 370 -39.17 5.12 -1.69
CA LYS A 370 -39.27 5.29 -0.23
C LYS A 370 -39.14 6.74 0.24
N LYS A 371 -38.40 7.58 -0.49
CA LYS A 371 -38.27 9.01 -0.19
C LYS A 371 -39.42 9.85 -0.75
N SER A 372 -40.06 9.40 -1.84
CA SER A 372 -41.21 10.05 -2.46
C SER A 372 -42.54 9.75 -1.75
N THR A 373 -42.64 8.60 -1.07
CA THR A 373 -43.78 8.31 -0.19
C THR A 373 -43.68 9.18 1.07
N PRO A 374 -44.66 10.06 1.35
CA PRO A 374 -44.64 10.88 2.55
C PRO A 374 -44.61 9.97 3.79
N LYS A 375 -43.75 10.29 4.77
CA LYS A 375 -43.83 9.70 6.11
C LYS A 375 -45.27 9.90 6.58
N LYS A 376 -46.04 8.82 6.74
CA LYS A 376 -47.28 8.88 7.51
C LYS A 376 -46.89 9.43 8.87
N THR A 377 -47.34 10.65 9.16
CA THR A 377 -47.44 11.14 10.53
C THR A 377 -48.32 10.13 11.26
N ASP A 378 -47.72 9.32 12.12
CA ASP A 378 -48.45 8.52 13.09
C ASP A 378 -49.07 9.51 14.08
N ASP A 379 -50.26 10.01 13.74
CA ASP A 379 -51.25 10.45 14.72
C ASP A 379 -51.86 9.18 15.30
N LYS A 380 -51.39 8.77 16.48
CA LYS A 380 -52.21 8.37 17.64
C LYS A 380 -51.37 7.98 18.85
#